data_AF-A0A7C3V0P7-F1
#
_entry.id   AF-A0A7C3V0P7-F1
#
_cell.length_a   1.000
_cell.length_b   1.000
_cell.length_c   1.000
_cell.angle_alpha   90.00
_cell.angle_beta   90.00
_cell.angle_gamma   90.00
#
_symmetry.space_group_name_H-M   'P 1'
#
loop_
_entity.id
_entity.type
_entity.pdbx_description
1 polymer ?
#
loop_
_entity_poly.entity_id
_entity_poly.type
_entity_poly.pdbx_seq_one_letter_code
_entity_poly.pdbx_strand_id
1 'polypeptide(L)' 'MSQFFIERPVFAWVIAIIIMLSGVLALYNLPISQYPPIAPPAITISAYYPGASATTVENTVTQIMEQKMTGLEN' A
#
# COMPACT_ATOMS: atom_id res chain seq x y z
N MET A 1 20.57 -4.49 35.32
CA MET A 1 20.77 -4.75 33.87
C MET A 1 22.03 -4.08 33.33
N SER A 2 22.27 -2.81 33.58
CA SER A 2 23.46 -2.07 33.13
C SER A 2 24.80 -2.66 33.63
N GLN A 3 24.87 -3.14 34.87
CA GLN A 3 26.10 -3.70 35.45
C GLN A 3 26.63 -4.95 34.71
N PHE A 4 25.73 -5.79 34.20
CA PHE A 4 26.06 -6.99 33.42
C PHE A 4 26.75 -6.64 32.08
N PHE A 5 26.31 -5.57 31.42
CA PHE A 5 26.91 -5.10 30.17
C PHE A 5 28.24 -4.39 30.40
N ILE A 6 28.45 -3.79 31.58
CA ILE A 6 29.73 -3.19 32.00
C ILE A 6 30.77 -4.28 32.27
N GLU A 7 30.38 -5.37 32.93
CA GLU A 7 31.26 -6.51 33.22
C GLU A 7 31.54 -7.38 31.98
N ARG A 8 30.65 -7.36 30.97
CA ARG A 8 30.81 -8.10 29.70
C ARG A 8 30.72 -7.18 28.48
N PRO A 9 31.74 -6.32 28.25
CA PRO A 9 31.71 -5.31 27.18
C PRO A 9 31.63 -5.92 25.78
N VAL A 10 32.21 -7.10 25.58
CA VAL A 10 32.13 -7.82 24.29
C VAL A 10 30.68 -8.23 23.97
N PHE A 11 29.91 -8.66 24.97
CA PHE A 11 28.52 -9.06 24.78
C PHE A 11 27.62 -7.87 24.38
N ALA A 12 27.85 -6.70 25.00
CA ALA A 12 27.16 -5.47 24.63
C ALA A 12 27.41 -5.10 23.16
N TRP A 13 28.66 -5.21 22.71
CA TRP A 13 29.03 -4.94 21.32
C TRP A 13 28.41 -5.93 20.32
N VAL A 14 28.33 -7.21 20.66
CA VAL A 14 27.68 -8.21 19.80
C VAL A 14 26.20 -7.86 19.58
N ILE A 15 25.48 -7.49 20.64
CA ILE A 15 24.06 -7.09 20.51
C ILE A 15 23.95 -5.80 19.67
N ALA A 16 24.82 -4.81 19.90
CA ALA A 16 24.83 -3.58 19.12
C ALA A 16 25.03 -3.86 17.63
N ILE A 17 25.96 -4.75 17.27
CA ILE A 17 26.22 -5.15 15.88
C ILE A 17 25.02 -5.87 15.27
N ILE A 18 24.37 -6.77 16.02
CA ILE A 18 23.16 -7.47 15.54
C ILE A 18 22.03 -6.48 15.25
N ILE A 19 21.82 -5.49 16.13
CA ILE A 19 20.81 -4.44 15.93
C ILE A 19 21.15 -3.58 14.70
N MET A 20 22.41 -3.17 14.56
CA MET A 20 22.85 -2.38 13.40
C MET A 20 22.68 -3.16 12.08
N LEU A 21 23.09 -4.43 12.03
CA LEU A 21 22.92 -5.29 10.85
C LEU A 21 21.45 -5.48 10.49
N SER A 22 20.59 -5.71 11.48
CA SER A 22 19.15 -5.84 11.27
C SER A 22 18.53 -4.53 10.75
N GLY A 23 18.98 -3.38 11.28
CA GLY A 23 18.57 -2.07 10.80
C GLY A 23 18.97 -1.81 9.36
N VAL A 24 20.21 -2.14 9.00
CA VAL A 24 20.70 -2.01 7.61
C VAL A 24 19.90 -2.90 6.66
N LEU A 25 19.61 -4.15 7.04
CA LEU A 25 18.79 -5.05 6.24
C LEU A 25 17.35 -4.52 6.07
N ALA A 26 16.78 -3.90 7.10
CA ALA A 26 15.46 -3.29 7.03
C ALA A 26 15.45 -2.08 6.07
N LEU A 27 16.49 -1.25 6.07
CA LEU A 27 16.61 -0.12 5.16
C LEU A 27 16.63 -0.55 3.68
N TYR A 28 17.26 -1.68 3.36
CA TYR A 28 17.23 -2.22 1.99
C TYR A 28 15.86 -2.74 1.56
N ASN A 29 15.04 -3.19 2.50
CA ASN A 29 13.72 -3.75 2.21
C ASN A 29 12.58 -2.71 2.26
N LEU A 30 12.83 -1.52 2.83
CA LEU A 30 11.79 -0.49 2.91
C LEU A 30 11.61 0.21 1.55
N PRO A 31 10.38 0.25 1.02
CA PRO A 31 10.08 1.04 -0.17
C PRO A 31 10.22 2.54 0.16
N ILE A 32 10.88 3.27 -0.73
CA ILE A 32 11.01 4.73 -0.61
C ILE A 32 9.84 5.36 -1.35
N SER A 33 9.00 6.12 -0.65
CA SER A 33 7.93 6.93 -1.22
C SER A 33 8.03 8.38 -0.74
N GLN A 34 7.82 9.35 -1.64
CA GLN A 34 7.87 10.79 -1.29
C GLN A 34 6.68 11.21 -0.43
N TYR A 35 5.53 10.57 -0.66
CA TYR A 35 4.33 10.71 0.14
C TYR A 35 3.74 9.32 0.36
N PRO A 36 3.07 9.07 1.50
CA PRO A 36 2.22 7.91 1.62
C PRO A 36 1.15 7.93 0.52
N PRO A 37 0.59 6.77 0.11
CA PRO A 37 -0.51 6.72 -0.84
C PRO A 37 -1.74 7.41 -0.24
N ILE A 38 -1.88 8.71 -0.52
CA ILE A 38 -3.03 9.54 -0.14
C ILE A 38 -4.14 9.54 -1.20
N ALA A 39 -3.86 8.93 -2.36
CA ALA A 39 -4.84 8.83 -3.44
C ALA A 39 -5.92 7.81 -3.04
N PRO A 40 -7.21 8.18 -3.06
CA PRO A 40 -8.28 7.21 -2.85
C PRO A 40 -8.22 6.13 -3.94
N PRO A 41 -8.51 4.85 -3.61
CA PRO A 41 -8.58 3.81 -4.63
C PRO A 41 -9.71 4.15 -5.61
N ALA A 42 -9.38 4.30 -6.89
CA ALA A 42 -10.35 4.54 -7.94
C ALA A 42 -10.48 3.28 -8.81
N ILE A 43 -11.70 2.80 -9.00
CA ILE A 43 -12.01 1.70 -9.91
C ILE A 43 -12.57 2.32 -11.19
N THR A 44 -11.91 2.09 -12.33
CA THR A 44 -12.37 2.58 -13.64
C THR A 44 -12.94 1.41 -14.45
N ILE A 45 -14.16 1.58 -14.98
CA ILE A 45 -14.81 0.61 -15.86
C ILE A 45 -14.96 1.25 -17.24
N SER A 46 -14.46 0.56 -18.26
CA SER A 46 -14.59 0.98 -19.66
C SER A 46 -15.52 0.03 -20.38
N ALA A 47 -16.55 0.56 -21.03
CA ALA A 47 -17.46 -0.21 -21.86
C ALA A 47 -17.51 0.38 -23.28
N TYR A 48 -17.53 -0.49 -24.28
CA TYR A 48 -17.54 -0.10 -25.68
C TYR A 48 -18.83 -0.58 -26.34
N TYR A 49 -19.62 0.34 -26.88
CA TYR A 49 -20.85 0.01 -27.62
C TYR A 49 -20.89 0.79 -28.95
N PRO A 50 -20.25 0.26 -30.01
CA PRO A 50 -20.10 0.96 -31.28
C PRO A 50 -21.44 1.10 -32.00
N GLY A 51 -21.71 2.29 -32.55
CA GLY A 51 -22.94 2.59 -33.31
C GLY A 51 -24.12 3.10 -32.48
N ALA A 52 -23.96 3.25 -31.16
CA ALA A 52 -24.97 3.85 -30.30
C ALA A 52 -24.73 5.35 -30.06
N SER A 53 -25.82 6.10 -29.91
CA SER A 53 -25.76 7.49 -29.44
C SER A 53 -25.37 7.51 -27.95
N ALA A 54 -24.79 8.63 -27.49
CA ALA A 54 -24.35 8.79 -26.11
C ALA A 54 -25.46 8.45 -25.08
N THR A 55 -26.70 8.87 -25.36
CA THR A 55 -27.88 8.61 -24.53
C THR A 55 -28.23 7.12 -24.45
N THR A 56 -28.00 6.35 -25.51
CA THR A 56 -28.27 4.90 -25.50
C THR A 56 -27.22 4.15 -24.68
N VAL A 57 -25.94 4.52 -24.78
CA VAL A 57 -24.86 3.90 -23.99
C VAL A 57 -25.05 4.19 -22.49
N GLU A 58 -25.41 5.42 -22.15
CA GLU A 58 -25.65 5.85 -20.77
C GLU A 58 -26.78 5.06 -20.12
N ASN A 59 -27.95 4.99 -20.78
CA ASN A 59 -29.14 4.36 -20.20
C ASN A 59 -29.06 2.83 -20.16
N THR A 60 -28.33 2.19 -21.08
CA THR A 60 -28.31 0.71 -21.18
C THR A 60 -27.08 0.07 -20.53
N VAL A 61 -25.95 0.78 -20.48
CA VAL A 61 -24.69 0.23 -19.98
C VAL A 61 -24.28 0.97 -18.70
N THR A 62 -24.18 2.29 -18.73
CA THR A 62 -23.66 3.06 -17.58
C THR A 62 -24.59 2.99 -16.37
N GLN A 63 -25.88 3.28 -16.52
CA GLN A 63 -26.85 3.27 -15.41
C GLN A 63 -26.98 1.89 -14.74
N ILE A 64 -27.00 0.80 -15.52
CA ILE A 64 -27.06 -0.55 -14.96
C ILE A 64 -25.81 -0.87 -14.16
N MET A 65 -24.63 -0.45 -14.64
CA MET A 65 -23.38 -0.66 -13.91
C MET A 65 -23.32 0.15 -12.62
N GLU A 66 -23.72 1.42 -12.61
CA GLU A 66 -23.79 2.25 -11.40
C GLU A 66 -24.72 1.67 -10.34
N GLN A 67 -25.90 1.19 -10.75
CA GLN A 67 -26.85 0.56 -9.84
C GLN A 67 -26.30 -0.74 -9.23
N LYS A 68 -25.49 -1.49 -9.98
CA LYS A 68 -24.81 -2.71 -9.47
C LYS A 68 -23.59 -2.42 -8.60
N MET A 69 -22.99 -1.25 -8.74
CA MET A 69 -21.87 -0.80 -7.90
C MET A 69 -22.33 -0.04 -6.64
N THR A 70 -23.60 0.38 -6.59
CA THR A 70 -24.19 0.95 -5.38
C THR A 70 -24.31 -0.13 -4.30
N GLY A 71 -23.61 0.07 -3.18
CA GLY A 71 -23.59 -0.88 -2.05
C GLY A 71 -22.29 -1.65 -1.87
N LEU A 72 -21.23 -1.30 -2.59
CA LEU A 72 -19.88 -1.78 -2.28
C LEU A 72 -19.42 -1.14 -0.96
N GLU A 73 -19.25 -1.96 0.07
CA GLU A 73 -18.60 -1.57 1.32
C GLU A 73 -17.07 -1.50 1.11
N ASN A 74 -16.41 -0.55 1.80
CA ASN A 74 -14.98 -0.25 1.66
C ASN A 74 -14.06 -1.41 2.07
#